data_AF-M7PN18-F1
#
_entry.id   AF-M7PN18-F1
#
_cell.length_a   1.000
_cell.length_b   1.000
_cell.length_c   1.000
_cell.angle_alpha   90.00
_cell.angle_beta   90.00
_cell.angle_gamma   90.00
#
_symmetry.space_group_name_H-M   'P 1'
#
loop_
_entity.id
_entity.type
_entity.pdbx_description
1 polymer ?
#
loop_
_entity_poly.entity_id
_entity_poly.type
_entity_poly.pdbx_seq_one_letter_code
_entity_poly.pdbx_strand_id
1 'polypeptide(L)'
;MDDAAFERALYIARRKAEKAITDDSDFYIPSLSAQVVSYKGLVMPSYLPVFYKDLNDERLETAICVFHQRFSTNTWPQWRLAQPFRYLAHNGEINTVQGNRNWALARGAKFATSLIENMDA
;
A
#
# COMPACT_ATOMS: atom_id res chain seq x y z
N MET A 1 -22.06 -9.36 -5.56
CA MET A 1 -21.19 -8.20 -5.83
C MET A 1 -20.17 -8.66 -6.85
N ASP A 2 -19.91 -7.90 -7.91
CA ASP A 2 -18.83 -8.24 -8.85
C ASP A 2 -17.44 -7.97 -8.26
N ASP A 3 -16.39 -8.54 -8.85
CA ASP A 3 -15.02 -8.43 -8.34
C ASP A 3 -14.56 -6.98 -8.20
N ALA A 4 -14.88 -6.13 -9.19
CA ALA A 4 -14.49 -4.72 -9.15
C ALA A 4 -15.21 -3.97 -8.02
N ALA A 5 -16.47 -4.30 -7.77
CA ALA A 5 -17.25 -3.76 -6.66
C ALA A 5 -16.70 -4.23 -5.32
N PHE A 6 -16.20 -5.47 -5.23
CA PHE A 6 -15.56 -5.95 -4.01
C PHE A 6 -14.24 -5.22 -3.74
N GLU A 7 -13.38 -5.09 -4.75
CA GLU A 7 -12.13 -4.33 -4.64
C GLU A 7 -12.38 -2.87 -4.25
N ARG A 8 -13.41 -2.23 -4.81
CA ARG A 8 -13.82 -0.87 -4.39
C ARG A 8 -14.28 -0.84 -2.94
N ALA A 9 -15.08 -1.81 -2.49
CA ALA A 9 -15.52 -1.88 -1.10
C ALA A 9 -14.33 -2.05 -0.13
N LEU A 10 -13.35 -2.89 -0.47
CA LEU A 10 -12.12 -3.08 0.30
C LEU A 10 -11.25 -1.81 0.31
N TYR A 11 -11.14 -1.11 -0.83
CA TYR A 11 -10.48 0.19 -0.90
C TYR A 11 -11.15 1.20 0.05
N ILE A 12 -12.47 1.33 0.01
CA ILE A 12 -13.23 2.25 0.88
C ILE A 12 -13.06 1.86 2.35
N ALA A 13 -13.19 0.58 2.70
CA ALA A 13 -13.00 0.09 4.06
C ALA A 13 -11.61 0.43 4.60
N ARG A 14 -10.54 0.19 3.82
CA ARG A 14 -9.18 0.58 4.18
C ARG A 14 -9.06 2.08 4.40
N ARG A 15 -9.62 2.91 3.50
CA ARG A 15 -9.57 4.38 3.61
C ARG A 15 -10.32 4.89 4.84
N LYS A 16 -11.49 4.32 5.15
CA LYS A 16 -12.25 4.66 6.36
C LYS A 16 -11.46 4.30 7.62
N ALA A 17 -10.87 3.11 7.68
CA ALA A 17 -10.02 2.72 8.81
C ALA A 17 -8.81 3.66 8.99
N GLU A 18 -8.12 4.01 7.90
CA GLU A 18 -7.01 4.97 7.91
C GLU A 18 -7.43 6.38 8.37
N LYS A 19 -8.67 6.81 8.11
CA LYS A 19 -9.19 8.10 8.59
C LYS A 19 -9.68 8.04 10.03
N ALA A 20 -10.22 6.91 10.47
CA ALA A 20 -10.75 6.74 11.81
C ALA A 20 -9.65 6.53 12.87
N ILE A 21 -8.54 5.89 12.50
CA ILE A 21 -7.43 5.59 13.40
C ILE A 21 -6.33 6.64 13.18
N THR A 22 -6.41 7.75 13.91
CA THR A 22 -5.44 8.84 13.85
C THR A 22 -4.41 8.80 14.98
N ASP A 23 -4.75 8.14 16.08
CA ASP A 23 -3.99 8.19 17.33
C ASP A 23 -2.96 7.07 17.47
N ASP A 24 -2.88 6.19 16.47
CA ASP A 24 -1.89 5.12 16.37
C ASP A 24 -0.98 5.37 15.17
N SER A 25 0.28 5.76 15.46
CA SER A 25 1.29 6.04 14.44
C SER A 25 1.79 4.80 13.70
N ASP A 26 1.57 3.61 14.27
CA ASP A 26 2.04 2.33 13.73
C ASP A 26 0.95 1.62 12.91
N PHE A 27 -0.32 2.04 13.04
CA PHE A 27 -1.41 1.50 12.24
C PHE A 27 -1.14 1.63 10.74
N TYR A 28 -1.07 0.48 10.06
CA TYR A 28 -0.84 0.43 8.62
C TYR A 28 -1.38 -0.86 8.00
N ILE A 29 -2.14 -0.71 6.91
CA ILE A 29 -2.65 -1.82 6.11
C ILE A 29 -1.81 -1.94 4.82
N PRO A 30 -0.95 -2.97 4.68
CA PRO A 30 -0.09 -3.17 3.50
C PRO A 30 -0.88 -3.40 2.21
N SER A 31 -1.89 -4.26 2.30
CA SER A 31 -2.83 -4.61 1.24
C SER A 31 -4.17 -4.95 1.87
N LEU A 32 -5.27 -4.59 1.20
CA LEU A 32 -6.61 -5.06 1.51
C LEU A 32 -7.33 -5.23 0.17
N SER A 33 -7.26 -6.45 -0.36
CA SER A 33 -7.69 -6.84 -1.70
C SER A 33 -7.94 -8.36 -1.69
N ALA A 34 -8.85 -8.83 -2.54
CA ALA A 34 -9.07 -10.24 -2.81
C ALA A 34 -8.10 -10.80 -3.87
N GLN A 35 -7.40 -9.92 -4.59
CA GLN A 35 -6.51 -10.28 -5.71
C GLN A 35 -5.02 -10.09 -5.40
N VAL A 36 -4.68 -9.18 -4.49
CA VAL A 36 -3.29 -8.82 -4.21
C VAL A 36 -3.01 -8.87 -2.71
N VAL A 37 -1.98 -9.64 -2.34
CA VAL A 37 -1.42 -9.68 -0.98
C VAL A 37 0.02 -9.16 -1.00
N SER A 38 0.39 -8.36 0.00
CA SER A 38 1.74 -7.80 0.15
C SER A 38 2.43 -8.32 1.39
N TYR A 39 3.49 -9.10 1.19
CA TYR A 39 4.45 -9.46 2.23
C TYR A 39 5.64 -8.50 2.16
N LYS A 40 5.86 -7.72 3.22
CA LYS A 40 6.95 -6.75 3.27
C LYS A 40 7.42 -6.51 4.70
N GLY A 41 8.71 -6.24 4.85
CA GLY A 41 9.29 -6.03 6.18
C GLY A 41 10.65 -5.38 6.13
N LEU A 42 11.16 -5.06 7.31
CA LEU A 42 12.50 -4.54 7.53
C LEU A 42 13.50 -5.69 7.64
N VAL A 43 13.62 -6.47 6.57
CA VAL A 43 14.43 -7.69 6.53
C VAL A 43 15.25 -7.74 5.25
N MET A 44 16.37 -8.45 5.31
CA MET A 44 17.12 -8.77 4.10
C MET A 44 16.28 -9.69 3.21
N PRO A 45 16.31 -9.54 1.88
CA PRO A 45 15.46 -10.34 0.98
C PRO A 45 15.59 -11.85 1.19
N SER A 46 16.80 -12.35 1.46
CA SER A 46 17.06 -13.76 1.72
C SER A 46 16.37 -14.32 2.98
N TYR A 47 16.03 -13.46 3.93
CA TYR A 47 15.34 -13.83 5.17
C TYR A 47 13.82 -13.64 5.08
N LEU A 48 13.29 -13.07 4.00
CA LEU A 48 11.85 -12.85 3.85
C LEU A 48 11.04 -14.15 3.96
N PRO A 49 11.45 -15.28 3.33
CA PRO A 49 10.74 -16.56 3.50
C PRO A 49 10.95 -17.19 4.87
N VAL A 50 12.03 -16.85 5.59
CA VAL A 50 12.25 -17.31 6.96
C VAL A 50 11.32 -16.58 7.94
N PHE A 51 11.11 -15.28 7.69
CA PHE A 51 10.24 -14.43 8.49
C PHE A 51 8.75 -14.72 8.23
N TYR A 52 8.34 -14.75 6.96
CA TYR A 52 6.98 -15.11 6.55
C TYR A 52 6.94 -16.55 6.04
N LYS A 53 6.58 -17.48 6.93
CA LYS A 53 6.54 -18.91 6.62
C LYS A 53 5.59 -19.26 5.47
N ASP A 54 4.53 -18.47 5.29
CA ASP A 54 3.55 -18.61 4.21
C ASP A 54 4.21 -18.56 2.82
N LEU A 55 5.35 -17.86 2.68
CA LEU A 55 6.10 -17.79 1.43
C LEU A 55 6.78 -19.11 1.04
N ASN A 56 6.89 -20.08 1.95
CA ASN A 56 7.39 -21.43 1.64
C ASN A 56 6.25 -22.46 1.49
N ASP A 57 5.00 -22.03 1.60
CA ASP A 57 3.85 -22.92 1.45
C ASP A 57 3.53 -23.10 -0.04
N GLU A 58 3.43 -24.36 -0.48
CA GLU A 58 3.14 -24.70 -1.88
C GLU A 58 1.77 -24.19 -2.35
N ARG A 59 0.84 -23.91 -1.44
CA ARG A 59 -0.48 -23.36 -1.78
C ARG A 59 -0.42 -21.88 -2.16
N LEU A 60 0.68 -21.20 -1.82
CA LEU A 60 0.87 -19.80 -2.19
C LEU A 60 1.39 -19.70 -3.63
N GLU A 61 0.47 -19.82 -4.57
CA GLU A 61 0.75 -19.70 -6.00
C GLU A 61 0.27 -18.34 -6.54
N THR A 62 1.00 -17.79 -7.51
CA THR A 62 0.60 -16.56 -8.21
C THR A 62 1.08 -16.57 -9.65
N ALA A 63 0.29 -15.96 -10.54
CA ALA A 63 0.69 -15.73 -11.92
C ALA A 63 1.73 -14.59 -12.04
N ILE A 64 1.73 -13.64 -11.10
CA ILE A 64 2.56 -12.44 -11.15
C ILE A 64 3.11 -12.13 -9.75
N CYS A 65 4.39 -11.78 -9.68
CA CYS A 65 5.06 -11.33 -8.47
C CYS A 65 5.81 -10.02 -8.72
N VAL A 66 5.69 -9.07 -7.79
CA VAL A 66 6.45 -7.81 -7.78
C VAL A 66 7.26 -7.76 -6.50
N PHE A 67 8.56 -7.53 -6.60
CA PHE A 67 9.47 -7.44 -5.47
C PHE A 67 10.19 -6.09 -5.44
N HIS A 68 10.67 -5.70 -4.26
CA HIS A 68 11.43 -4.46 -4.09
C HIS A 68 12.40 -4.57 -2.90
N GLN A 69 13.63 -4.12 -3.11
CA GLN A 69 14.60 -3.89 -2.04
C GLN A 69 14.92 -2.40 -1.97
N ARG A 70 14.77 -1.81 -0.78
CA ARG A 70 14.96 -0.37 -0.55
C ARG A 70 16.31 -0.10 0.10
N PHE A 71 17.07 0.82 -0.48
CA PHE A 71 18.15 1.51 0.22
C PHE A 71 17.62 2.86 0.73
N SER A 72 17.76 3.10 2.04
CA SER A 72 17.26 4.29 2.71
C SER A 72 18.43 5.17 3.14
N THR A 73 18.31 6.48 2.95
CA THR A 73 19.20 7.46 3.57
C THR A 73 18.80 7.79 5.02
N ASN A 74 17.64 7.30 5.48
CA ASN A 74 17.18 7.44 6.86
C ASN A 74 17.73 6.34 7.76
N THR A 75 18.11 6.69 8.99
CA THR A 75 18.61 5.76 10.03
C THR A 75 17.50 5.06 10.81
N TRP A 76 16.32 5.70 10.94
CA TRP A 76 15.19 5.12 11.68
C TRP A 76 14.30 4.28 10.77
N PRO A 77 14.13 2.98 11.07
CA PRO A 77 13.39 2.10 10.19
C PRO A 77 11.87 2.29 10.41
N GLN A 78 11.10 2.32 9.32
CA GLN A 78 9.64 2.41 9.37
C GLN A 78 9.03 1.31 8.48
N TRP A 79 8.34 0.35 9.09
CA TRP A 79 7.72 -0.79 8.40
C TRP A 79 6.82 -0.37 7.24
N ARG A 80 5.99 0.67 7.45
CA ARG A 80 5.07 1.20 6.42
C ARG A 80 5.76 1.70 5.15
N LEU A 81 7.05 2.07 5.22
CA LEU A 81 7.85 2.57 4.10
C LEU A 81 8.54 1.45 3.30
N ALA A 82 8.52 0.20 3.79
CA ALA A 82 8.91 -0.93 2.97
C ALA A 82 7.96 -1.04 1.77
N GLN A 83 8.50 -1.48 0.63
CA GLN A 83 7.76 -1.68 -0.62
C GLN A 83 7.71 -3.19 -0.93
N PRO A 84 6.76 -3.67 -1.77
CA PRO A 84 5.83 -2.91 -2.61
C PRO A 84 4.78 -2.06 -1.86
N PHE A 85 4.30 -1.00 -2.52
CA PHE A 85 3.02 -0.37 -2.21
C PHE A 85 1.89 -1.10 -2.93
N ARG A 86 0.65 -0.73 -2.62
CA ARG A 86 -0.58 -1.42 -3.06
C ARG A 86 -0.70 -1.62 -4.58
N TYR A 87 -0.12 -0.72 -5.36
CA TYR A 87 -0.13 -0.78 -6.83
C TYR A 87 1.24 -0.49 -7.47
N LEU A 88 2.30 -0.30 -6.67
CA LEU A 88 3.56 0.24 -7.18
C LEU A 88 4.76 -0.26 -6.37
N ALA A 89 5.81 -0.66 -7.09
CA ALA A 89 7.18 -0.67 -6.57
C ALA A 89 7.99 0.37 -7.37
N HIS A 90 8.83 1.14 -6.68
CA HIS A 90 9.53 2.28 -7.27
C HIS A 90 10.99 2.30 -6.86
N ASN A 91 11.87 2.16 -7.87
CA ASN A 91 13.30 2.39 -7.77
C ASN A 91 13.65 3.77 -8.30
N GLY A 92 14.08 4.66 -7.40
CA GLY A 92 14.47 6.03 -7.72
C GLY A 92 13.93 7.03 -6.72
N GLU A 93 14.00 8.31 -7.09
CA GLU A 93 13.52 9.44 -6.30
C GLU A 93 12.61 10.35 -7.14
N ILE A 94 11.50 10.80 -6.55
CA ILE A 94 10.59 11.75 -7.18
C ILE A 94 10.99 13.16 -6.73
N ASN A 95 11.89 13.80 -7.48
CA ASN A 95 12.48 15.10 -7.12
C ASN A 95 11.45 16.24 -7.05
N THR A 96 10.28 16.09 -7.67
CA THR A 96 9.20 17.08 -7.72
C THR A 96 8.02 16.76 -6.79
N VAL A 97 8.21 15.88 -5.79
CA VAL A 97 7.13 15.35 -4.95
C VAL A 97 6.27 16.43 -4.28
N GLN A 98 6.88 17.53 -3.83
CA GLN A 98 6.12 18.63 -3.20
C GLN A 98 5.18 19.32 -4.19
N GLY A 99 5.66 19.57 -5.42
CA GLY A 99 4.83 20.13 -6.49
C GLY A 99 3.66 19.21 -6.84
N ASN A 100 3.92 17.90 -6.96
CA ASN A 100 2.88 16.90 -7.23
C ASN A 100 1.81 16.86 -6.14
N ARG A 101 2.21 16.94 -4.86
CA ARG A 101 1.28 17.00 -3.72
C ARG A 101 0.41 18.25 -3.75
N ASN A 102 1.02 19.42 -3.93
CA ASN A 102 0.28 20.69 -3.99
C ASN A 102 -0.74 20.68 -5.12
N TRP A 103 -0.36 20.18 -6.30
CA TRP A 103 -1.24 20.03 -7.44
C TRP A 103 -2.39 19.04 -7.21
N ALA A 104 -2.14 17.93 -6.51
CA ALA A 104 -3.18 16.97 -6.16
C ALA A 104 -4.19 17.58 -5.18
N LEU A 105 -3.73 18.30 -4.15
CA LEU A 105 -4.59 18.98 -3.18
C LEU A 105 -5.45 20.06 -3.83
N ALA A 106 -4.85 20.93 -4.66
CA ALA A 106 -5.57 22.00 -5.35
C ALA A 106 -6.66 21.49 -6.31
N ARG A 107 -6.50 20.26 -6.83
CA ARG A 107 -7.49 19.61 -7.69
C ARG A 107 -8.42 18.65 -6.96
N GLY A 108 -8.21 18.40 -5.66
CA GLY A 108 -8.95 17.39 -4.89
C GLY A 108 -10.46 17.56 -4.99
N ALA A 109 -10.96 18.79 -4.86
CA ALA A 109 -12.39 19.10 -4.97
C ALA A 109 -13.01 18.82 -6.35
N LYS A 110 -12.19 18.59 -7.40
CA LYS A 110 -12.66 18.23 -8.75
C LYS A 110 -12.72 16.72 -8.96
N PHE A 111 -12.15 15.91 -8.07
CA PHE A 111 -12.18 14.46 -8.18
C PHE A 111 -13.52 13.93 -7.66
N ALA A 112 -14.40 13.58 -8.58
CA ALA A 112 -15.71 13.00 -8.27
C ALA A 112 -15.94 11.76 -9.13
N THR A 113 -16.58 10.75 -8.53
CA THR A 113 -17.03 9.55 -9.22
C THR A 113 -18.28 9.02 -8.51
N SER A 114 -19.20 8.40 -9.25
CA SER A 114 -20.36 7.72 -8.67
C SER A 114 -20.00 6.39 -7.99
N LEU A 115 -18.77 5.90 -8.20
CA LEU A 115 -18.33 4.59 -7.71
C LEU A 115 -17.73 4.62 -6.30
N ILE A 116 -17.37 5.80 -5.81
CA ILE A 116 -16.72 6.01 -4.51
C ILE A 116 -17.40 7.21 -3.87
N GLU A 117 -17.91 7.03 -2.65
CA GLU A 117 -18.52 8.13 -1.89
C GLU A 117 -17.49 9.24 -1.60
N ASN A 118 -17.98 10.47 -1.40
CA ASN A 118 -17.09 11.53 -0.95
C ASN A 118 -16.63 11.21 0.47
N MET A 119 -15.35 10.87 0.61
CA MET A 119 -14.77 10.47 1.88
C MET A 119 -14.20 11.66 2.66
N ASP A 120 -14.19 12.89 2.13
CA ASP A 120 -13.52 14.08 2.71
C ASP A 120 -14.35 14.84 3.76
N ALA A 121 -15.14 14.11 4.55
CA ALA A 121 -15.63 14.57 5.84
C ALA A 121 -14.52 14.49 6.91
#